data_AF-A0A946KCF9-F1
#
_entry.id   AF-A0A946KCF9-F1
#
_cell.length_a   1.000
_cell.length_b   1.000
_cell.length_c   1.000
_cell.angle_alpha   90.00
_cell.angle_beta   90.00
_cell.angle_gamma   90.00
#
_symmetry.space_group_name_H-M   'P 1'
#
loop_
_entity.id
_entity.type
_entity.pdbx_description
1 polymer ?
#
loop_
_entity_poly.entity_id
_entity_poly.type
_entity_poly.pdbx_seq_one_letter_code
_entity_poly.pdbx_strand_id
1 'polypeptide(L)'
;MKNPFRSYRRPVRSACGLAGRCVRQWFPQLMALAVTAAVISVIISGSLGVGDGIQSGLQRMASQRLGGIVGAVVGQEPFQKEFLQKLSSSLRKEVASGCGANLVPVIFTKITVERPMRSGQSRASTGATLLGCNQPSKLDFDIPTTASKGVQLSQRLVDLLDVQVGDSVILRVTERSVVPSDLPLGRRQGSSRSRRVVLSGILPSGSVGDFSISVTEPPAGVALVSLSLAEQLLDWP
;
A
#
# COMPACT_ATOMS: atom_id res chain seq x y z
N MET A 1 57.41 54.32 55.91
CA MET A 1 56.66 53.07 55.64
C MET A 1 55.41 53.41 54.83
N LYS A 2 55.40 53.13 53.52
CA LYS A 2 54.24 53.35 52.62
C LYS A 2 53.96 52.04 51.90
N ASN A 3 52.83 51.40 52.24
CA ASN A 3 52.38 50.14 51.65
C ASN A 3 51.88 50.33 50.21
N PRO A 4 52.42 49.64 49.20
CA PRO A 4 52.00 49.78 47.80
C PRO A 4 51.15 48.59 47.34
N PHE A 5 50.09 48.23 48.06
CA PHE A 5 49.14 47.22 47.58
C PHE A 5 47.70 47.65 47.87
N ARG A 6 47.22 48.60 47.08
CA ARG A 6 45.78 48.87 46.93
C ARG A 6 45.40 48.78 45.46
N SER A 7 45.52 47.58 44.91
CA SER A 7 44.94 47.26 43.60
C SER A 7 43.42 47.20 43.78
N TYR A 8 42.76 48.29 43.42
CA TYR A 8 41.32 48.51 43.57
C TYR A 8 40.55 47.60 42.61
N ARG A 9 40.36 46.32 42.96
CA ARG A 9 39.46 45.43 42.22
C ARG A 9 38.03 45.91 42.46
N ARG A 10 37.46 46.60 41.46
CA ARG A 10 36.08 47.08 41.49
C ARG A 10 35.12 45.93 41.87
N PRO A 11 34.29 46.07 42.91
CA PRO A 11 33.29 45.08 43.25
C PRO A 11 32.26 45.02 42.12
N VAL A 12 31.99 43.80 41.64
CA VAL A 12 31.00 43.57 40.60
C VAL A 12 29.62 43.74 41.23
N ARG A 13 29.00 44.91 41.03
CA ARG A 13 27.72 45.28 41.66
C ARG A 13 26.47 44.72 40.96
N SER A 14 26.64 43.86 39.96
CA SER A 14 25.52 43.30 39.18
C SER A 14 25.75 41.82 38.89
N ALA A 15 24.73 41.00 39.15
CA ALA A 15 24.74 39.56 38.89
C ALA A 15 25.11 39.23 37.44
N CYS A 16 24.71 40.08 36.49
CA CYS A 16 25.03 39.95 35.07
C CYS A 16 26.54 40.14 34.79
N GLY A 17 27.20 41.05 35.51
CA GLY A 17 28.64 41.26 35.40
C GLY A 17 29.48 40.13 36.02
N LEU A 18 28.93 39.46 37.04
CA LEU A 18 29.58 38.32 37.69
C LEU A 18 29.41 37.07 36.82
N ALA A 19 28.21 36.87 36.27
CA ALA A 19 27.94 35.84 35.26
C ALA A 19 28.85 35.98 34.03
N GLY A 20 29.03 37.19 33.48
CA GLY A 20 29.92 37.42 32.34
C GLY A 20 31.40 37.11 32.64
N ARG A 21 31.88 37.39 33.86
CA ARG A 21 33.25 37.03 34.27
C ARG A 21 33.42 35.53 34.48
N CYS A 22 32.44 34.87 35.08
CA CYS A 22 32.43 33.41 35.22
C CYS A 22 32.39 32.73 33.85
N VAL A 23 31.54 33.20 32.92
CA VAL A 23 31.48 32.70 31.54
C VAL A 23 32.82 32.86 30.83
N ARG A 24 33.50 33.99 31.00
CA ARG A 24 34.80 34.25 30.39
C ARG A 24 35.93 33.39 30.99
N GLN A 25 35.88 33.12 32.29
CA GLN A 25 36.89 32.29 32.97
C GLN A 25 36.70 30.79 32.68
N TRP A 26 35.46 30.34 32.53
CA TRP A 26 35.07 28.94 32.28
C TRP A 26 34.66 28.67 30.83
N PHE A 27 35.02 29.59 29.91
CA PHE A 27 34.66 29.55 28.50
C PHE A 27 34.94 28.21 27.80
N PRO A 28 36.11 27.55 27.96
CA PRO A 28 36.36 26.28 27.27
C PRO A 28 35.41 25.16 27.71
N GLN A 29 34.97 25.16 28.98
CA GLN A 29 34.03 24.15 29.48
C GLN A 29 32.60 24.41 29.02
N LEU A 30 32.18 25.69 28.99
CA LEU A 30 30.88 26.07 28.44
C LEU A 30 30.79 25.77 26.93
N MET A 31 31.88 25.96 26.18
CA MET A 31 31.93 25.58 24.77
C MET A 31 31.83 24.07 24.58
N ALA A 32 32.53 23.26 25.39
CA ALA A 32 32.40 21.81 25.33
C ALA A 32 30.96 21.33 25.60
N LEU A 33 30.30 21.91 26.60
CA LEU A 33 28.89 21.64 26.90
C LEU A 33 27.98 22.06 25.73
N ALA A 34 28.19 23.25 25.17
CA ALA A 34 27.40 23.75 24.06
C ALA A 34 27.54 22.89 22.80
N VAL A 35 28.77 22.46 22.47
CA VAL A 35 29.03 21.55 21.34
C VAL A 35 28.37 20.20 21.57
N THR A 36 28.44 19.66 22.79
CA THR A 36 27.82 18.38 23.13
C THR A 36 26.30 18.46 22.99
N ALA A 37 25.69 19.52 23.54
CA ALA A 37 24.26 19.78 23.41
C ALA A 37 23.84 19.98 21.94
N ALA A 38 24.64 20.69 21.14
CA ALA A 38 24.39 20.88 19.72
C ALA A 38 24.43 19.55 18.95
N VAL A 39 25.43 18.71 19.20
CA VAL A 39 25.54 17.39 18.58
C VAL A 39 24.35 16.51 18.93
N ILE A 40 23.94 16.47 20.21
CA ILE A 40 22.77 15.71 20.65
C ILE A 40 21.49 16.21 19.96
N SER A 41 21.29 17.53 19.88
CA SER A 41 20.14 18.14 19.21
C SER A 41 20.08 17.81 17.72
N VAL A 42 21.23 17.80 17.04
CA VAL A 42 21.34 17.41 15.63
C VAL A 42 20.99 15.94 15.43
N ILE A 43 21.48 15.05 16.30
CA ILE A 43 21.17 13.61 16.21
C ILE A 43 19.68 13.35 16.40
N ILE A 44 19.05 14.00 17.39
CA ILE A 44 17.61 13.86 17.67
C ILE A 44 16.78 14.41 16.50
N SER A 45 17.15 15.58 15.96
CA SER A 45 16.44 16.15 14.81
C SER A 45 16.61 15.31 13.55
N GLY A 46 17.81 14.75 13.34
CA GLY A 46 18.11 13.85 12.23
C GLY A 46 17.29 12.56 12.29
N SER A 47 17.18 11.93 13.46
CA SER A 47 16.38 10.70 13.61
C SER A 47 14.89 10.97 13.43
N LEU A 48 14.38 12.11 13.90
CA LEU A 48 12.98 12.52 13.69
C LEU A 48 12.68 12.72 12.20
N GLY A 49 13.56 13.41 11.47
CA GLY A 49 13.39 13.67 10.04
C GLY A 49 13.37 12.40 9.19
N VAL A 50 14.19 11.39 9.53
CA VAL A 50 14.15 10.08 8.87
C VAL A 50 12.82 9.36 9.16
N GLY A 51 12.34 9.43 10.41
CA GLY A 51 11.04 8.87 10.80
C GLY A 51 9.89 9.44 9.97
N ASP A 52 9.80 10.77 9.87
CA ASP A 52 8.75 11.45 9.09
C ASP A 52 8.84 11.14 7.59
N GLY A 53 10.06 11.00 7.05
CA GLY A 53 10.29 10.60 5.67
C GLY A 53 9.76 9.19 5.37
N ILE A 54 10.01 8.24 6.27
CA ILE A 54 9.48 6.87 6.12
C ILE A 54 7.96 6.85 6.27
N GLN A 55 7.42 7.54 7.27
CA GLN A 55 5.98 7.58 7.51
C GLN A 55 5.21 8.18 6.33
N SER A 56 5.67 9.32 5.81
CA SER A 56 5.08 9.95 4.62
C SER A 56 5.23 9.09 3.37
N GLY A 57 6.36 8.39 3.20
CA GLY A 57 6.58 7.43 2.13
C GLY A 57 5.59 6.26 2.18
N LEU A 58 5.42 5.65 3.34
CA LEU A 58 4.46 4.57 3.56
C LEU A 58 3.02 5.02 3.35
N GLN A 59 2.66 6.21 3.85
CA GLN A 59 1.34 6.79 3.65
C GLN A 59 1.05 7.01 2.16
N ARG A 60 2.00 7.55 1.40
CA ARG A 60 1.86 7.74 -0.05
C ARG A 60 1.71 6.41 -0.78
N MET A 61 2.50 5.39 -0.42
CA MET A 61 2.37 4.05 -0.99
C MET A 61 1.00 3.42 -0.67
N ALA A 62 0.51 3.59 0.57
CA ALA A 62 -0.79 3.08 0.97
C ALA A 62 -1.92 3.77 0.19
N SER A 63 -1.89 5.11 0.08
CA SER A 63 -2.88 5.86 -0.72
C SER A 63 -2.84 5.48 -2.20
N GLN A 64 -1.67 5.23 -2.78
CA GLN A 64 -1.56 4.77 -4.16
C GLN A 64 -2.10 3.35 -4.36
N ARG A 65 -1.89 2.43 -3.40
CA ARG A 65 -2.38 1.05 -3.47
C ARG A 65 -3.87 0.91 -3.12
N LEU A 66 -4.42 1.81 -2.31
CA LEU A 66 -5.82 1.77 -1.90
C LEU A 66 -6.71 2.71 -2.72
N GLY A 67 -6.13 3.69 -3.42
CA GLY A 67 -6.89 4.74 -4.09
C GLY A 67 -7.70 5.55 -3.09
N GLY A 68 -8.97 5.82 -3.40
CA GLY A 68 -9.91 6.51 -2.51
C GLY A 68 -10.65 5.60 -1.51
N ILE A 69 -10.21 4.34 -1.34
CA ILE A 69 -10.91 3.37 -0.48
C ILE A 69 -10.60 3.67 0.99
N VAL A 70 -11.60 4.17 1.71
CA VAL A 70 -11.51 4.52 3.15
C VAL A 70 -11.77 3.30 4.05
N GLY A 71 -12.55 2.33 3.58
CA GLY A 71 -12.88 1.13 4.34
C GLY A 71 -13.24 -0.03 3.44
N ALA A 72 -12.91 -1.24 3.88
CA ALA A 72 -13.23 -2.48 3.20
C ALA A 72 -13.88 -3.45 4.19
N VAL A 73 -15.01 -4.04 3.77
CA VAL A 73 -15.67 -5.12 4.51
C VAL A 73 -15.32 -6.42 3.81
N VAL A 74 -14.50 -7.25 4.45
CA VAL A 74 -14.01 -8.51 3.87
C VAL A 74 -14.65 -9.68 4.62
N GLY A 75 -15.42 -10.49 3.89
CA GLY A 75 -15.96 -11.75 4.37
C GLY A 75 -15.08 -12.92 3.99
N GLN A 76 -15.15 -14.02 4.76
CA GLN A 76 -14.57 -15.31 4.32
C GLN A 76 -15.45 -16.03 3.30
N GLU A 77 -16.75 -15.74 3.33
CA GLU A 77 -17.77 -16.27 2.43
C GLU A 77 -18.33 -15.15 1.54
N PRO A 78 -18.85 -15.50 0.34
CA PRO A 78 -19.46 -14.51 -0.55
C PRO A 78 -20.70 -13.89 0.10
N PHE A 79 -20.84 -12.57 -0.03
CA PHE A 79 -22.02 -11.87 0.43
C PHE A 79 -23.18 -12.02 -0.55
N GLN A 80 -24.39 -12.25 -0.05
CA GLN A 80 -25.59 -12.23 -0.87
C GLN A 80 -25.88 -10.82 -1.42
N LYS A 81 -26.44 -10.76 -2.63
CA LYS A 81 -26.79 -9.49 -3.30
C LYS A 81 -27.77 -8.64 -2.46
N GLU A 82 -28.65 -9.28 -1.69
CA GLU A 82 -29.59 -8.62 -0.79
C GLU A 82 -28.89 -7.90 0.38
N PHE A 83 -27.77 -8.44 0.87
CA PHE A 83 -27.01 -7.83 1.96
C PHE A 83 -26.43 -6.48 1.53
N LEU A 84 -25.91 -6.40 0.30
CA LEU A 84 -25.46 -5.14 -0.30
C LEU A 84 -26.57 -4.10 -0.40
N GLN A 85 -27.78 -4.50 -0.78
CA GLN A 85 -28.94 -3.59 -0.84
C GLN A 85 -29.34 -3.07 0.55
N LYS A 86 -29.41 -3.97 1.54
CA LYS A 86 -29.71 -3.58 2.93
C LYS A 86 -28.64 -2.64 3.49
N LEU A 87 -27.36 -3.00 3.32
CA LEU A 87 -26.22 -2.24 3.83
C LEU A 87 -26.11 -0.86 3.16
N SER A 88 -26.32 -0.78 1.85
CA SER A 88 -26.36 0.52 1.15
C SER A 88 -27.55 1.38 1.57
N SER A 89 -28.72 0.79 1.82
CA SER A 89 -29.89 1.54 2.31
C SER A 89 -29.70 2.06 3.73
N SER A 90 -29.08 1.29 4.62
CA SER A 90 -28.79 1.70 6.00
C SER A 90 -27.69 2.75 6.04
N LEU A 91 -26.59 2.54 5.31
CA LEU A 91 -25.51 3.52 5.23
C LEU A 91 -25.99 4.83 4.59
N ARG A 92 -26.88 4.80 3.60
CA ARG A 92 -27.43 6.03 3.03
C ARG A 92 -28.30 6.80 4.02
N LYS A 93 -29.01 6.11 4.93
CA LYS A 93 -29.80 6.75 6.00
C LYS A 93 -28.92 7.37 7.08
N GLU A 94 -27.84 6.70 7.44
CA GLU A 94 -26.96 7.09 8.55
C GLU A 94 -25.89 8.11 8.13
N VAL A 95 -25.43 8.03 6.88
CA VAL A 95 -24.38 8.88 6.31
C VAL A 95 -24.98 10.06 5.48
N ALA A 96 -26.30 10.26 5.51
CA ALA A 96 -26.97 11.44 4.93
C ALA A 96 -26.46 12.78 5.51
N SER A 97 -25.69 12.75 6.59
CA SER A 97 -25.16 13.92 7.32
C SER A 97 -23.76 14.39 6.87
N GLY A 98 -23.31 14.07 5.65
CA GLY A 98 -22.20 14.82 5.02
C GLY A 98 -21.07 14.03 4.35
N CYS A 99 -21.03 12.70 4.44
CA CYS A 99 -20.00 11.90 3.75
C CYS A 99 -20.60 11.13 2.57
N GLY A 100 -20.14 11.42 1.35
CA GLY A 100 -20.53 10.69 0.14
C GLY A 100 -19.92 9.28 0.09
N ALA A 101 -20.29 8.40 1.02
CA ALA A 101 -19.80 7.02 1.04
C ALA A 101 -20.47 6.21 -0.09
N ASN A 102 -19.66 5.79 -1.07
CA ASN A 102 -20.10 4.96 -2.18
C ASN A 102 -19.69 3.51 -1.92
N LEU A 103 -20.65 2.59 -1.95
CA LEU A 103 -20.38 1.16 -1.77
C LEU A 103 -20.22 0.51 -3.13
N VAL A 104 -19.06 -0.11 -3.33
CA VAL A 104 -18.74 -0.84 -4.56
C VAL A 104 -18.54 -2.32 -4.20
N PRO A 105 -19.37 -3.24 -4.73
CA PRO A 105 -19.12 -4.67 -4.56
C PRO A 105 -17.90 -5.07 -5.37
N VAL A 106 -16.99 -5.79 -4.73
CA VAL A 106 -15.73 -6.24 -5.31
C VAL A 106 -15.47 -7.67 -4.89
N ILE A 107 -15.10 -8.50 -5.86
CA ILE A 107 -14.54 -9.82 -5.60
C ILE A 107 -13.02 -9.71 -5.66
N PHE A 108 -12.35 -10.11 -4.59
CA PHE A 108 -10.89 -10.10 -4.48
C PHE A 108 -10.39 -11.51 -4.16
N THR A 109 -9.52 -12.07 -5.00
CA THR A 109 -8.90 -13.36 -4.73
C THR A 109 -7.51 -13.46 -5.38
N LYS A 110 -6.63 -14.31 -4.83
CA LYS A 110 -5.32 -14.57 -5.42
C LYS A 110 -5.46 -15.61 -6.53
N ILE A 111 -4.91 -15.32 -7.69
CA ILE A 111 -4.93 -16.18 -8.88
C ILE A 111 -3.53 -16.31 -9.47
N THR A 112 -3.36 -17.28 -10.35
CA THR A 112 -2.18 -17.38 -11.20
C THR A 112 -2.59 -17.05 -12.63
N VAL A 113 -1.84 -16.15 -13.26
CA VAL A 113 -2.05 -15.76 -14.65
C VAL A 113 -0.97 -16.47 -15.47
N GLU A 114 -1.41 -17.23 -16.47
CA GLU A 114 -0.54 -18.02 -17.34
C GLU A 114 -0.66 -17.58 -18.79
N ARG A 115 0.49 -17.43 -19.46
CA ARG A 115 0.52 -17.29 -20.91
C ARG A 115 0.53 -18.69 -21.55
N PRO A 116 -0.40 -18.99 -22.48
CA PRO A 116 -0.37 -20.26 -23.20
C PRO A 116 0.90 -20.36 -24.05
N MET A 117 1.44 -21.56 -24.16
CA MET A 117 2.63 -21.83 -24.96
C MET A 117 2.32 -21.52 -26.44
N ARG A 118 2.97 -20.48 -26.99
CA ARG A 118 3.07 -20.25 -28.43
C ARG A 118 4.38 -20.86 -28.93
N SER A 119 4.36 -21.36 -30.17
CA SER A 119 5.51 -22.00 -30.81
C SER A 119 6.80 -21.18 -30.60
N GLY A 120 7.80 -21.76 -29.94
CA GLY A 120 9.11 -21.12 -29.70
C GLY A 120 9.26 -20.32 -28.40
N GLN A 121 8.24 -20.18 -27.55
CA GLN A 121 8.36 -19.42 -26.30
C GLN A 121 7.97 -20.25 -25.06
N SER A 122 8.71 -20.05 -23.96
CA SER A 122 8.48 -20.74 -22.69
C SER A 122 7.16 -20.32 -22.03
N ARG A 123 6.54 -21.24 -21.29
CA ARG A 123 5.35 -20.97 -20.47
C ARG A 123 5.75 -19.99 -19.36
N ALA A 124 5.10 -18.84 -19.32
CA ALA A 124 5.23 -17.88 -18.23
C ALA A 124 3.98 -17.96 -17.34
N SER A 125 4.19 -18.06 -16.03
CA SER A 125 3.13 -18.08 -15.03
C SER A 125 3.53 -17.19 -13.87
N THR A 126 2.66 -16.28 -13.48
CA THR A 126 2.90 -15.39 -12.34
C THR A 126 1.66 -15.28 -11.46
N GLY A 127 1.85 -15.09 -10.16
CA GLY A 127 0.76 -14.80 -9.25
C GLY A 127 0.21 -13.40 -9.52
N ALA A 128 -1.10 -13.23 -9.39
CA ALA A 128 -1.79 -11.96 -9.52
C ALA A 128 -2.99 -11.92 -8.57
N THR A 129 -3.49 -10.72 -8.34
CA THR A 129 -4.75 -10.50 -7.66
C THR A 129 -5.86 -10.35 -8.69
N LEU A 130 -6.87 -11.21 -8.66
CA LEU A 130 -8.10 -11.04 -9.42
C LEU A 130 -8.97 -10.00 -8.72
N LEU A 131 -9.36 -8.97 -9.45
CA LEU A 131 -10.28 -7.94 -9.02
C LEU A 131 -11.52 -7.97 -9.92
N GLY A 132 -12.62 -8.50 -9.39
CA GLY A 132 -13.92 -8.53 -10.07
C GLY A 132 -14.74 -7.29 -9.71
N CYS A 133 -14.89 -6.35 -10.63
CA CYS A 133 -15.66 -5.12 -10.40
C CYS A 133 -16.38 -4.65 -11.67
N ASN A 134 -17.65 -4.23 -11.55
CA ASN A 134 -18.42 -3.68 -12.68
C ASN A 134 -18.27 -2.16 -12.84
N GLN A 135 -17.93 -1.44 -11.76
CA GLN A 135 -17.83 0.01 -11.76
C GLN A 135 -16.51 0.43 -11.13
N PRO A 136 -15.37 0.12 -11.76
CA PRO A 136 -14.08 0.33 -11.14
C PRO A 136 -13.74 1.84 -11.06
N SER A 137 -14.37 2.70 -11.88
CA SER A 137 -14.25 4.17 -11.79
C SER A 137 -14.76 4.76 -10.47
N LYS A 138 -15.60 4.02 -9.73
CA LYS A 138 -16.08 4.44 -8.40
C LYS A 138 -15.07 4.17 -7.28
N LEU A 139 -13.99 3.45 -7.56
CA LEU A 139 -12.91 3.17 -6.63
C LEU A 139 -11.88 4.34 -6.57
N ASP A 140 -12.19 5.45 -7.24
CA ASP A 140 -11.36 6.67 -7.32
C ASP A 140 -9.95 6.42 -7.89
N PHE A 141 -9.87 5.48 -8.83
CA PHE A 141 -8.68 5.25 -9.62
C PHE A 141 -8.87 5.79 -11.03
N ASP A 142 -7.78 6.26 -11.63
CA ASP A 142 -7.74 6.60 -13.06
C ASP A 142 -7.67 5.30 -13.87
N ILE A 143 -8.72 4.99 -14.63
CA ILE A 143 -8.85 3.72 -15.35
C ILE A 143 -9.14 4.02 -16.82
N PRO A 144 -8.33 3.48 -17.75
CA PRO A 144 -8.66 3.55 -19.16
C PRO A 144 -9.99 2.85 -19.41
N THR A 145 -10.94 3.57 -20.03
CA THR A 145 -12.32 3.14 -20.22
C THR A 145 -12.43 2.06 -21.30
N THR A 146 -11.92 0.85 -21.04
CA THR A 146 -12.05 -0.26 -21.99
C THR A 146 -13.38 -0.98 -21.76
N ALA A 147 -14.35 -0.68 -22.62
CA ALA A 147 -15.70 -1.26 -22.64
C ALA A 147 -15.78 -2.74 -23.10
N SER A 148 -14.64 -3.41 -23.29
CA SER A 148 -14.60 -4.75 -23.90
C SER A 148 -14.64 -5.87 -22.87
N LYS A 149 -15.42 -6.91 -23.19
CA LYS A 149 -15.47 -8.20 -22.47
C LYS A 149 -14.10 -8.87 -22.52
N GLY A 150 -13.30 -8.73 -21.46
CA GLY A 150 -11.96 -9.29 -21.37
C GLY A 150 -11.33 -9.08 -20.01
N VAL A 151 -10.05 -9.44 -19.89
CA VAL A 151 -9.24 -9.14 -18.70
C VAL A 151 -8.37 -7.94 -18.99
N GLN A 152 -8.26 -7.03 -18.04
CA GLN A 152 -7.25 -5.97 -18.07
C GLN A 152 -6.16 -6.35 -17.05
N LEU A 153 -4.89 -6.30 -17.46
CA LEU A 153 -3.77 -6.66 -16.59
C LEU A 153 -2.94 -5.43 -16.24
N SER A 154 -2.37 -5.41 -15.04
CA SER A 154 -1.40 -4.38 -14.68
C SER A 154 -0.17 -4.42 -15.58
N GLN A 155 0.44 -3.26 -15.78
CA GLN A 155 1.67 -3.13 -16.56
C GLN A 155 2.77 -4.11 -16.08
N ARG A 156 2.94 -4.28 -14.76
CA ARG A 156 3.86 -5.28 -14.20
C ARG A 156 3.57 -6.71 -14.66
N LEU A 157 2.31 -7.11 -14.72
CA LEU A 157 1.94 -8.45 -15.19
C LEU A 157 2.21 -8.61 -16.67
N VAL A 158 1.96 -7.56 -17.45
CA VAL A 158 2.24 -7.53 -18.89
C VAL A 158 3.75 -7.68 -19.14
N ASP A 159 4.58 -6.94 -18.42
CA ASP A 159 6.04 -6.98 -18.54
C ASP A 159 6.60 -8.35 -18.13
N LEU A 160 6.05 -8.97 -17.08
CA LEU A 160 6.48 -10.30 -16.60
C LEU A 160 6.04 -11.44 -17.50
N LEU A 161 4.85 -11.33 -18.12
CA LEU A 161 4.30 -12.38 -18.97
C LEU A 161 4.68 -12.22 -20.44
N ASP A 162 5.17 -11.04 -20.86
CA ASP A 162 5.45 -10.68 -22.26
C ASP A 162 4.21 -10.88 -23.15
N VAL A 163 3.12 -10.19 -22.81
CA VAL A 163 1.81 -10.29 -23.48
C VAL A 163 1.34 -8.95 -24.03
N GLN A 164 0.65 -8.94 -25.18
CA GLN A 164 0.11 -7.72 -25.78
C GLN A 164 -1.42 -7.71 -25.81
N VAL A 165 -2.03 -6.53 -25.94
CA VAL A 165 -3.49 -6.39 -26.04
C VAL A 165 -3.99 -7.22 -27.22
N GLY A 166 -4.98 -8.08 -26.96
CA GLY A 166 -5.48 -9.07 -27.92
C GLY A 166 -4.94 -10.50 -27.71
N ASP A 167 -3.90 -10.69 -26.89
CA ASP A 167 -3.42 -12.04 -26.57
C ASP A 167 -4.35 -12.80 -25.63
N SER A 168 -4.41 -14.12 -25.82
CA SER A 168 -5.13 -15.00 -24.91
C SER A 168 -4.29 -15.32 -23.68
N VAL A 169 -4.86 -15.14 -22.51
CA VAL A 169 -4.26 -15.42 -21.20
C VAL A 169 -5.15 -16.40 -20.45
N ILE A 170 -4.56 -17.28 -19.65
CA ILE A 170 -5.28 -18.24 -18.82
C ILE A 170 -5.24 -17.76 -17.38
N LEU A 171 -6.41 -17.49 -16.82
CA LEU A 171 -6.58 -17.18 -15.40
C LEU A 171 -6.83 -18.48 -14.66
N ARG A 172 -5.99 -18.84 -13.69
CA ARG A 172 -6.14 -20.03 -12.85
C ARG A 172 -6.41 -19.61 -11.40
N VAL A 173 -7.54 -20.04 -10.84
CA VAL A 173 -7.80 -19.99 -9.40
C VAL A 173 -7.43 -21.35 -8.81
N THR A 174 -6.61 -21.33 -7.76
CA THR A 174 -6.37 -22.51 -6.93
C THR A 174 -7.41 -22.50 -5.80
N GLU A 175 -8.24 -23.54 -5.70
CA GLU A 175 -9.16 -23.65 -4.58
C GLU A 175 -8.37 -23.85 -3.28
N ARG A 176 -8.80 -23.17 -2.21
CA ARG A 176 -8.19 -23.29 -0.89
C ARG A 176 -8.58 -24.66 -0.32
N SER A 177 -7.72 -25.66 -0.48
CA SER A 177 -7.92 -26.98 0.11
C SER A 177 -7.95 -26.87 1.63
N VAL A 178 -9.04 -27.32 2.26
CA VAL A 178 -9.16 -27.47 3.72
C VAL A 178 -8.19 -28.55 4.24
N VAL A 179 -7.73 -29.44 3.35
CA VAL A 179 -6.81 -30.54 3.65
C VAL A 179 -5.40 -30.15 3.20
N PRO A 180 -4.43 -30.00 4.12
CA PRO A 180 -3.03 -29.76 3.79
C PRO A 180 -2.48 -30.82 2.83
N SER A 181 -1.72 -30.40 1.83
CA SER A 181 -1.11 -31.29 0.82
C SER A 181 -0.07 -32.27 1.41
N ASP A 182 0.37 -32.04 2.65
CA ASP A 182 1.34 -32.86 3.37
C ASP A 182 0.71 -34.05 4.09
N LEU A 183 -0.62 -34.21 4.01
CA LEU A 183 -1.29 -35.40 4.55
C LEU A 183 -1.06 -36.61 3.63
N PRO A 184 -0.82 -37.82 4.18
CA PRO A 184 -0.50 -39.02 3.40
C PRO A 184 -1.64 -39.47 2.46
N LEU A 185 -2.88 -39.01 2.70
CA LEU A 185 -4.05 -39.22 1.83
C LEU A 185 -4.52 -37.93 1.13
N GLY A 186 -3.79 -36.82 1.30
CA GLY A 186 -4.09 -35.55 0.65
C GLY A 186 -3.81 -35.61 -0.85
N ARG A 187 -4.75 -35.15 -1.69
CA ARG A 187 -4.48 -34.99 -3.12
C ARG A 187 -3.36 -33.94 -3.27
N ARG A 188 -2.20 -34.35 -3.80
CA ARG A 188 -1.04 -33.48 -4.06
C ARG A 188 -1.33 -32.28 -4.97
N GLN A 189 -2.44 -32.31 -5.71
CA GLN A 189 -2.90 -31.20 -6.52
C GLN A 189 -4.29 -30.80 -6.04
N GLY A 190 -4.39 -29.60 -5.46
CA GLY A 190 -5.67 -28.96 -5.18
C GLY A 190 -6.47 -28.80 -6.48
N SER A 191 -7.79 -28.84 -6.38
CA SER A 191 -8.67 -28.46 -7.48
C SER A 191 -8.28 -27.06 -7.94
N SER A 192 -7.90 -26.94 -9.21
CA SER A 192 -7.62 -25.64 -9.82
C SER A 192 -8.57 -25.45 -10.99
N ARG A 193 -9.20 -24.28 -11.04
CA ARG A 193 -10.10 -23.90 -12.11
C ARG A 193 -9.36 -22.92 -12.99
N SER A 194 -9.48 -23.08 -14.30
CA SER A 194 -8.82 -22.18 -15.23
C SER A 194 -9.77 -21.72 -16.32
N ARG A 195 -9.64 -20.46 -16.72
CA ARG A 195 -10.44 -19.85 -17.77
C ARG A 195 -9.53 -19.07 -18.71
N ARG A 196 -9.69 -19.31 -20.01
CA ARG A 196 -9.00 -18.52 -21.04
C ARG A 196 -9.80 -17.24 -21.30
N VAL A 197 -9.12 -16.10 -21.24
CA VAL A 197 -9.67 -14.76 -21.45
C VAL A 197 -8.71 -13.99 -22.37
N VAL A 198 -9.23 -13.03 -23.12
CA VAL A 198 -8.41 -12.15 -23.98
C VAL A 198 -8.03 -10.90 -23.21
N LEU A 199 -6.77 -10.47 -23.32
CA LEU A 199 -6.29 -9.21 -22.78
C LEU A 199 -6.95 -8.05 -23.52
N SER A 200 -7.86 -7.33 -22.86
CA SER A 200 -8.58 -6.20 -23.45
C SER A 200 -7.90 -4.86 -23.24
N GLY A 201 -7.07 -4.73 -22.20
CA GLY A 201 -6.37 -3.48 -21.88
C GLY A 201 -5.27 -3.67 -20.84
N ILE A 202 -4.47 -2.63 -20.69
CA ILE A 202 -3.34 -2.57 -19.75
C ILE A 202 -3.63 -1.49 -18.72
N LEU A 203 -3.49 -1.81 -17.43
CA LEU A 203 -3.62 -0.83 -16.36
C LEU A 203 -2.26 -0.16 -16.10
N PRO A 204 -2.19 1.18 -16.17
CA PRO A 204 -0.96 1.90 -15.93
C PRO A 204 -0.53 1.81 -14.46
N SER A 205 0.74 2.08 -14.23
CA SER A 205 1.31 2.19 -12.87
C SER A 205 0.65 3.35 -12.11
N GLY A 206 0.31 3.15 -10.82
CA GLY A 206 -0.41 4.15 -10.01
C GLY A 206 -1.93 4.17 -10.21
N SER A 207 -2.49 3.20 -10.95
CA SER A 207 -3.94 2.97 -11.07
C SER A 207 -4.39 1.74 -10.27
N VAL A 208 -5.59 1.20 -10.55
CA VAL A 208 -6.07 -0.09 -10.04
C VAL A 208 -5.05 -1.23 -10.25
N GLY A 209 -4.11 -1.10 -11.21
CA GLY A 209 -3.05 -2.08 -11.46
C GLY A 209 -2.15 -2.38 -10.25
N ASP A 210 -2.03 -1.43 -9.32
CA ASP A 210 -1.25 -1.55 -8.08
C ASP A 210 -2.10 -1.86 -6.85
N PHE A 211 -3.40 -2.11 -7.02
CA PHE A 211 -4.31 -2.32 -5.92
C PHE A 211 -3.92 -3.53 -5.05
N SER A 212 -3.78 -3.30 -3.74
CA SER A 212 -3.55 -4.36 -2.76
C SER A 212 -4.10 -3.95 -1.39
N ILE A 213 -4.94 -4.82 -0.82
CA ILE A 213 -5.42 -4.71 0.57
C ILE A 213 -4.37 -5.28 1.54
N SER A 214 -3.48 -6.16 1.06
CA SER A 214 -2.42 -6.75 1.88
C SER A 214 -1.21 -5.83 1.98
N VAL A 215 -0.75 -5.64 3.22
CA VAL A 215 0.40 -4.79 3.58
C VAL A 215 1.74 -5.49 3.30
N THR A 216 1.77 -6.82 3.38
CA THR A 216 3.00 -7.62 3.53
C THR A 216 3.66 -8.10 2.24
N GLU A 217 3.07 -7.89 1.07
CA GLU A 217 3.66 -8.35 -0.20
C GLU A 217 3.83 -7.18 -1.18
N PRO A 218 4.89 -7.19 -2.02
CA PRO A 218 4.88 -6.40 -3.25
C PRO A 218 3.60 -6.73 -4.03
N PRO A 219 2.91 -5.76 -4.66
CA PRO A 219 1.71 -6.07 -5.40
C PRO A 219 2.10 -7.02 -6.53
N ALA A 220 1.60 -8.26 -6.47
CA ALA A 220 1.82 -9.27 -7.50
C ALA A 220 1.28 -8.82 -8.88
N GLY A 221 0.47 -7.74 -8.87
CA GLY A 221 -0.19 -7.14 -10.02
C GLY A 221 -1.65 -7.54 -10.04
N VAL A 222 -2.48 -6.71 -10.67
CA VAL A 222 -3.93 -6.87 -10.66
C VAL A 222 -4.43 -7.31 -12.04
N ALA A 223 -5.29 -8.32 -12.04
CA ALA A 223 -6.10 -8.73 -13.17
C ALA A 223 -7.54 -8.25 -12.93
N LEU A 224 -7.94 -7.17 -13.60
CA LEU A 224 -9.29 -6.62 -13.52
C LEU A 224 -10.21 -7.34 -14.51
N VAL A 225 -11.33 -7.84 -14.01
CA VAL A 225 -12.38 -8.49 -14.79
C VAL A 225 -13.76 -7.95 -14.40
N SER A 226 -14.76 -8.13 -15.26
CA SER A 226 -16.15 -7.87 -14.89
C SER A 226 -16.59 -8.77 -13.74
N LEU A 227 -17.49 -8.28 -12.89
CA LEU A 227 -17.98 -9.03 -11.72
C LEU A 227 -18.57 -10.39 -12.13
N SER A 228 -19.34 -10.44 -13.21
CA SER A 228 -19.94 -11.68 -13.73
C SER A 228 -18.92 -12.71 -14.20
N LEU A 229 -17.77 -12.27 -14.73
CA LEU A 229 -16.68 -13.17 -15.12
C LEU A 229 -16.00 -13.74 -13.88
N ALA A 230 -15.79 -12.92 -12.85
CA ALA A 230 -15.25 -13.39 -11.57
C ALA A 230 -16.18 -14.40 -10.89
N GLU A 231 -17.49 -14.13 -10.85
CA GLU A 231 -18.53 -15.06 -10.35
C GLU A 231 -18.47 -16.40 -11.09
N GLN A 232 -18.45 -16.39 -12.43
CA GLN A 232 -18.34 -17.60 -13.25
C GLN A 232 -17.03 -18.36 -13.05
N LEU A 233 -15.93 -17.66 -12.83
CA LEU A 233 -14.61 -18.28 -12.64
C LEU A 233 -14.51 -18.98 -11.29
N LEU A 234 -15.19 -18.42 -10.27
CA LEU A 234 -15.27 -18.97 -8.92
C LEU A 234 -16.46 -19.92 -8.71
N ASP A 235 -17.38 -20.02 -9.67
CA ASP A 235 -18.66 -20.75 -9.56
C ASP A 235 -19.47 -20.29 -8.34
N TRP A 236 -19.52 -18.97 -8.16
CA TRP A 236 -20.31 -18.33 -7.11
C TRP A 236 -21.70 -17.94 -7.65
N PRO A 237 -22.77 -18.13 -6.87
CA PRO A 237 -24.14 -17.80 -7.26
C PRO A 237 -24.43 -16.29 -7.31
#